data_AF-A0A816CK85-F1
#
_entry.id   AF-A0A816CK85-F1
#
_cell.length_a   1.000
_cell.length_b   1.000
_cell.length_c   1.000
_cell.angle_alpha   90.00
_cell.angle_beta   90.00
_cell.angle_gamma   90.00
#
_symmetry.space_group_name_H-M   'P 1'
#
loop_
_entity.id
_entity.type
_entity.pdbx_description
1 polymer ?
#
loop_
_entity_poly.entity_id
_entity_poly.type
_entity_poly.pdbx_seq_one_letter_code
_entity_poly.pdbx_strand_id
1 'polypeptide(L)'
;MLELARDYYHLRSIQVLEGIISPVSDSYGKAGLVKVDHRIEMLKASIKNDKWLRVDTWEAEQTSWTRTKLVLDYHHEIIKQKYGEKTGIRYLSGADVVRTMLNAKAWLPQDIDDIMTKYGVACITRLTAPESGQGGATVPDVKEGMPDLWKKHTEVIQDWVVNDISSTNIRNKLKKGCSVKYIVPDGAIDIIRHHGLYNSNDSVCLAQWPQEEEVKTAN
;
A
#
# COMPACT_ATOMS: atom_id res chain seq x y z
N MET A 1 5.87 4.70 -0.52
CA MET A 1 6.40 3.33 -0.40
C MET A 1 6.98 2.84 -1.72
N LEU A 2 6.20 2.78 -2.80
CA LEU A 2 6.70 2.32 -4.11
C LEU A 2 7.90 3.13 -4.61
N GLU A 3 7.84 4.46 -4.59
CA GLU A 3 8.98 5.31 -4.97
C GLU A 3 10.22 5.07 -4.09
N LEU A 4 10.06 4.97 -2.76
CA LEU A 4 11.18 4.68 -1.84
C LEU A 4 11.87 3.35 -2.16
N ALA A 5 11.07 2.31 -2.44
CA ALA A 5 11.60 1.01 -2.83
C ALA A 5 12.32 1.10 -4.19
N ARG A 6 11.74 1.83 -5.13
CA ARG A 6 12.32 2.05 -6.46
C ARG A 6 13.68 2.73 -6.38
N ASP A 7 13.78 3.82 -5.63
CA ASP A 7 15.03 4.54 -5.40
C ASP A 7 16.08 3.64 -4.73
N TYR A 8 15.68 2.88 -3.70
CA TYR A 8 16.56 1.94 -3.01
C TYR A 8 17.23 0.93 -3.96
N TYR A 9 16.46 0.37 -4.89
CA TYR A 9 16.97 -0.60 -5.88
C TYR A 9 17.79 0.07 -6.97
N HIS A 10 17.36 1.22 -7.51
CA HIS A 10 18.12 1.97 -8.50
C HIS A 10 19.50 2.38 -7.99
N LEU A 11 19.60 2.85 -6.74
CA LEU A 11 20.88 3.18 -6.11
C LEU A 11 21.83 1.98 -5.97
N ARG A 12 21.31 0.75 -6.09
CA ARG A 12 22.06 -0.51 -6.07
C ARG A 12 22.23 -1.11 -7.46
N SER A 13 22.00 -0.33 -8.52
CA SER A 13 22.07 -0.78 -9.91
C SER A 13 21.11 -1.93 -10.24
N ILE A 14 20.01 -2.04 -9.49
CA ILE A 14 18.92 -2.98 -9.78
C ILE A 14 17.82 -2.21 -10.50
N GLN A 15 17.50 -2.60 -11.72
CA GLN A 15 16.46 -1.96 -12.52
C GLN A 15 15.07 -2.36 -12.01
N VAL A 16 14.24 -1.37 -11.69
CA VAL A 16 12.82 -1.58 -11.37
C VAL A 16 12.00 -1.35 -12.62
N LEU A 17 11.38 -2.42 -13.11
CA LEU A 17 10.61 -2.41 -14.37
C LEU A 17 9.19 -1.90 -14.17
N GLU A 18 8.54 -2.27 -13.07
CA GLU A 18 7.12 -1.98 -12.81
C GLU A 18 6.81 -2.11 -11.31
N GLY A 19 5.79 -1.38 -10.85
CA GLY A 19 5.18 -1.50 -9.52
C GLY A 19 3.73 -1.94 -9.65
N ILE A 20 3.35 -2.96 -8.89
CA ILE A 20 2.00 -3.54 -8.92
C ILE A 20 1.29 -3.22 -7.62
N ILE A 21 0.10 -2.64 -7.71
CA ILE A 21 -0.81 -2.46 -6.59
C ILE A 21 -1.94 -3.48 -6.75
N SER A 22 -1.98 -4.47 -5.84
CA SER A 22 -3.02 -5.51 -5.79
C SER A 22 -3.99 -5.19 -4.63
N PRO A 23 -5.20 -4.69 -4.89
CA PRO A 23 -6.20 -4.50 -3.86
C PRO A 23 -6.80 -5.84 -3.44
N VAL A 24 -6.84 -6.09 -2.13
CA VAL A 24 -7.48 -7.30 -1.56
C VAL A 24 -8.94 -7.44 -1.99
N SER A 25 -9.47 -8.66 -2.09
CA SER A 25 -10.91 -8.89 -2.32
C SER A 25 -11.77 -8.47 -1.13
N ASP A 26 -13.06 -8.21 -1.37
CA ASP A 26 -14.02 -7.89 -0.30
C ASP A 26 -14.25 -9.07 0.65
N SER A 27 -13.98 -10.29 0.19
CA SER A 27 -14.02 -11.53 0.99
C SER A 27 -13.00 -11.54 2.14
N TYR A 28 -12.06 -10.59 2.19
CA TYR A 28 -11.20 -10.38 3.36
C TYR A 28 -11.97 -9.98 4.63
N GLY A 29 -13.13 -9.34 4.48
CA GLY A 29 -14.05 -9.08 5.60
C GLY A 29 -13.54 -8.12 6.67
N LYS A 30 -12.52 -7.30 6.38
CA LYS A 30 -12.00 -6.31 7.33
C LYS A 30 -13.04 -5.22 7.61
N ALA A 31 -13.29 -4.96 8.90
CA ALA A 31 -14.19 -3.90 9.33
C ALA A 31 -13.82 -2.53 8.72
N GLY A 32 -14.80 -1.85 8.13
CA GLY A 32 -14.62 -0.56 7.48
C GLY A 32 -13.95 -0.59 6.10
N LEU A 33 -13.76 -1.78 5.51
CA LEU A 33 -13.36 -1.93 4.11
C LEU A 33 -14.54 -1.56 3.20
N VAL A 34 -14.34 -0.57 2.32
CA VAL A 34 -15.33 -0.25 1.28
C VAL A 34 -15.20 -1.23 0.12
N LYS A 35 -16.27 -1.35 -0.68
CA LYS A 35 -16.33 -2.25 -1.84
C LYS A 35 -15.10 -2.12 -2.73
N VAL A 36 -14.66 -3.25 -3.27
CA VAL A 36 -13.43 -3.36 -4.06
C VAL A 36 -13.44 -2.47 -5.29
N ASP A 37 -14.60 -2.29 -5.93
CA ASP A 37 -14.76 -1.43 -7.10
C ASP A 37 -14.32 0.01 -6.81
N HIS A 38 -14.78 0.58 -5.68
CA HIS A 38 -14.38 1.92 -5.27
C HIS A 38 -12.89 2.01 -4.95
N ARG A 39 -12.30 0.94 -4.39
CA ARG A 39 -10.86 0.90 -4.10
C ARG A 39 -10.04 0.85 -5.38
N ILE A 40 -10.46 0.06 -6.36
CA ILE A 40 -9.83 -0.01 -7.69
C ILE A 40 -9.94 1.35 -8.37
N GLU A 41 -11.10 1.99 -8.34
CA GLU A 41 -11.32 3.30 -8.95
C GLU A 41 -10.44 4.38 -8.30
N MET A 42 -10.39 4.45 -6.96
CA MET A 42 -9.48 5.34 -6.23
C MET A 42 -8.02 5.11 -6.59
N LEU A 43 -7.58 3.85 -6.67
CA LEU A 43 -6.21 3.50 -7.02
C LEU A 43 -5.87 3.92 -8.46
N LYS A 44 -6.72 3.57 -9.43
CA LYS A 44 -6.53 3.94 -10.85
C LYS A 44 -6.48 5.46 -11.02
N ALA A 45 -7.37 6.19 -10.35
CA ALA A 45 -7.36 7.66 -10.38
C ALA A 45 -6.11 8.26 -9.73
N SER A 46 -5.59 7.63 -8.67
CA SER A 46 -4.39 8.08 -7.95
C SER A 46 -3.11 7.97 -8.78
N ILE A 47 -2.99 6.91 -9.59
CA ILE A 47 -1.77 6.62 -10.37
C ILE A 47 -1.93 6.92 -11.86
N LYS A 48 -2.97 7.65 -12.28
CA LYS A 48 -3.33 7.84 -13.69
C LYS A 48 -2.19 8.40 -14.58
N ASN A 49 -1.27 9.15 -13.98
CA ASN A 49 -0.14 9.78 -14.67
C ASN A 49 1.18 9.03 -14.45
N ASP A 50 1.20 7.97 -13.63
CA ASP A 50 2.39 7.19 -13.36
C ASP A 50 2.66 6.22 -14.52
N LYS A 51 3.91 6.18 -14.98
CA LYS A 51 4.32 5.38 -16.15
C LYS A 51 4.79 3.97 -15.80
N TRP A 52 5.05 3.72 -14.53
CA TRP A 52 5.67 2.47 -14.05
C TRP A 52 4.78 1.72 -13.06
N LEU A 53 3.66 2.32 -12.64
CA LEU A 53 2.72 1.73 -11.71
C LEU A 53 1.49 1.22 -12.44
N ARG A 54 0.95 0.10 -11.97
CA ARG A 54 -0.38 -0.37 -12.37
C ARG A 54 -1.16 -0.95 -11.20
N VAL A 55 -2.48 -0.89 -11.33
CA VAL A 55 -3.40 -1.65 -10.49
C VAL A 55 -3.66 -2.99 -11.19
N ASP A 56 -3.45 -4.10 -10.47
CA ASP A 56 -3.86 -5.43 -10.92
C ASP A 56 -5.10 -5.86 -10.12
N THR A 57 -6.15 -6.29 -10.81
CA THR A 57 -7.44 -6.62 -10.18
C THR A 57 -7.61 -8.11 -9.93
N TRP A 58 -6.63 -8.96 -10.26
CA TRP A 58 -6.78 -10.40 -10.13
C TRP A 58 -7.12 -10.84 -8.70
N GLU A 59 -6.42 -10.32 -7.68
CA GLU A 59 -6.72 -10.65 -6.27
C GLU A 59 -8.12 -10.17 -5.88
N ALA A 60 -8.49 -8.97 -6.32
CA ALA A 60 -9.77 -8.33 -6.07
C ALA A 60 -10.95 -9.12 -6.64
N GLU A 61 -10.75 -9.76 -7.79
CA GLU A 61 -11.75 -10.54 -8.52
C GLU A 61 -11.93 -11.97 -7.98
N GLN A 62 -11.11 -12.40 -7.02
CA GLN A 62 -11.24 -13.73 -6.42
C GLN A 62 -12.52 -13.84 -5.57
N THR A 63 -13.24 -14.95 -5.73
CA THR A 63 -14.50 -15.22 -5.01
C THR A 63 -14.29 -15.41 -3.50
N SER A 64 -13.10 -15.83 -3.08
CA SER A 64 -12.71 -15.97 -1.68
C SER A 64 -11.49 -15.12 -1.36
N TRP A 65 -11.22 -14.91 -0.06
CA TRP A 65 -9.97 -14.30 0.35
C TRP A 65 -8.78 -15.14 -0.15
N THR A 66 -7.74 -14.46 -0.62
CA THR A 66 -6.56 -15.09 -1.22
C THR A 66 -5.32 -14.79 -0.38
N ARG A 67 -4.56 -15.85 -0.07
CA ARG A 67 -3.30 -15.72 0.67
C ARG A 67 -2.28 -14.96 -0.17
N THR A 68 -1.55 -14.03 0.45
CA THR A 68 -0.53 -13.20 -0.22
C THR A 68 0.49 -14.02 -1.02
N LYS A 69 0.88 -15.20 -0.52
CA LYS A 69 1.79 -16.11 -1.24
C LYS A 69 1.25 -16.49 -2.63
N LEU A 70 -0.06 -16.76 -2.75
CA LEU A 70 -0.70 -17.12 -4.01
C LEU A 70 -0.80 -15.93 -4.97
N VAL A 71 -1.01 -14.72 -4.43
CA VAL A 71 -0.97 -13.48 -5.21
C VAL A 71 0.43 -13.24 -5.78
N LEU A 72 1.47 -13.50 -4.98
CA LEU A 72 2.86 -13.40 -5.43
C LEU A 72 3.20 -14.48 -6.47
N ASP A 73 2.76 -15.73 -6.28
CA ASP A 73 2.90 -16.79 -7.29
C ASP A 73 2.30 -16.34 -8.63
N TYR A 74 1.06 -15.84 -8.63
CA TYR A 74 0.38 -15.36 -9.84
C TYR A 74 1.15 -14.24 -10.55
N HIS A 75 1.55 -13.19 -9.82
CA HIS A 75 2.25 -12.07 -10.44
C HIS A 75 3.67 -12.44 -10.90
N HIS A 76 4.35 -13.35 -10.20
CA HIS A 76 5.69 -13.77 -10.61
C HIS A 76 5.66 -14.46 -11.98
N GLU A 77 4.69 -15.34 -12.22
CA GLU A 77 4.54 -16.01 -13.52
C GLU A 77 4.23 -15.01 -14.65
N ILE A 78 3.35 -14.04 -14.40
CA ILE A 78 3.05 -12.98 -15.39
C ILE A 78 4.29 -12.14 -15.69
N ILE A 79 5.05 -11.77 -14.67
CA ILE A 79 6.24 -10.93 -14.82
C ILE A 79 7.35 -11.68 -15.56
N LYS A 80 7.52 -12.98 -15.32
CA LYS A 80 8.44 -13.84 -16.09
C LYS A 80 8.04 -13.93 -17.55
N GLN A 81 6.74 -14.07 -17.85
CA GLN A 81 6.26 -14.08 -19.23
C GLN A 81 6.48 -12.72 -19.93
N LYS A 82 6.28 -11.62 -19.21
CA LYS A 82 6.37 -10.25 -19.75
C LYS A 82 7.82 -9.78 -19.94
N TYR A 83 8.71 -10.10 -19.01
CA TYR A 83 10.07 -9.53 -18.96
C TYR A 83 11.19 -10.60 -18.96
N GLY A 84 10.85 -11.88 -19.05
CA GLY A 84 11.79 -13.00 -19.12
C GLY A 84 12.05 -13.68 -17.77
N GLU A 85 12.48 -14.96 -17.83
CA GLU A 85 12.66 -15.87 -16.68
C GLU A 85 13.61 -15.40 -15.58
N LYS A 86 14.49 -14.44 -15.88
CA LYS A 86 15.44 -13.88 -14.92
C LYS A 86 14.85 -12.73 -14.10
N THR A 87 13.63 -12.29 -14.42
CA THR A 87 12.93 -11.22 -13.70
C THR A 87 12.28 -11.78 -12.45
N GLY A 88 12.63 -11.23 -11.29
CA GLY A 88 11.99 -11.54 -10.01
C GLY A 88 10.96 -10.50 -9.59
N ILE A 89 10.23 -10.82 -8.52
CA ILE A 89 9.35 -9.88 -7.82
C ILE A 89 9.80 -9.73 -6.36
N ARG A 90 9.45 -8.61 -5.72
CA ARG A 90 9.67 -8.35 -4.30
C ARG A 90 8.34 -8.00 -3.64
N TYR A 91 8.07 -8.58 -2.47
CA TYR A 91 6.90 -8.21 -1.69
C TYR A 91 7.19 -6.90 -0.94
N LEU A 92 6.50 -5.82 -1.32
CA LEU A 92 6.64 -4.52 -0.69
C LEU A 92 5.65 -4.38 0.48
N SER A 93 6.16 -4.19 1.70
CA SER A 93 5.31 -4.04 2.88
C SER A 93 5.87 -3.06 3.90
N GLY A 94 5.05 -2.68 4.88
CA GLY A 94 5.53 -2.00 6.08
C GLY A 94 6.09 -2.98 7.11
N ALA A 95 6.80 -2.45 8.11
CA ALA A 95 7.32 -3.22 9.24
C ALA A 95 6.24 -3.83 10.14
N ASP A 96 5.04 -3.25 10.16
CA ASP A 96 3.87 -3.81 10.83
C ASP A 96 3.51 -5.19 10.26
N VAL A 97 3.42 -5.33 8.93
CA VAL A 97 3.13 -6.60 8.26
C VAL A 97 4.22 -7.63 8.53
N VAL A 98 5.49 -7.26 8.40
CA VAL A 98 6.62 -8.16 8.64
C VAL A 98 6.62 -8.70 10.07
N ARG A 99 6.30 -7.87 11.07
CA ARG A 99 6.14 -8.32 12.47
C ARG A 99 5.01 -9.32 12.65
N THR A 100 3.94 -9.24 11.86
CA THR A 100 2.88 -10.27 11.91
C THR A 100 3.33 -11.61 11.34
N MET A 101 4.28 -11.62 10.39
CA MET A 101 4.85 -12.88 9.89
C MET A 101 5.69 -13.57 10.97
N LEU A 102 6.48 -12.82 11.74
CA LEU A 102 7.30 -13.35 12.83
C LEU A 102 6.48 -14.04 13.94
N ASN A 103 5.26 -13.57 14.20
CA ASN A 103 4.40 -14.18 15.21
C ASN A 103 3.54 -15.35 14.69
N ALA A 104 3.52 -15.57 13.37
CA ALA A 104 2.83 -16.64 12.64
C ALA A 104 1.35 -16.88 13.02
N LYS A 105 0.65 -15.95 13.66
CA LYS A 105 -0.76 -16.14 14.07
C LYS A 105 -1.73 -16.03 12.91
N ALA A 106 -1.38 -15.24 11.91
CA ALA A 106 -2.22 -14.91 10.75
C ALA A 106 -1.69 -15.48 9.43
N TRP A 107 -0.63 -16.28 9.48
CA TRP A 107 0.12 -16.74 8.31
C TRP A 107 0.42 -18.23 8.41
N LEU A 108 0.37 -18.93 7.28
CA LEU A 108 0.88 -20.30 7.23
C LEU A 108 2.41 -20.25 7.28
N PRO A 109 3.09 -21.06 8.13
CA PRO A 109 4.54 -21.05 8.22
C PRO A 109 5.25 -21.24 6.87
N GLN A 110 4.78 -22.18 6.05
CA GLN A 110 5.33 -22.42 4.72
C GLN A 110 5.14 -21.22 3.78
N ASP A 111 4.03 -20.49 3.89
CA ASP A 111 3.82 -19.29 3.08
C ASP A 111 4.82 -18.20 3.47
N ILE A 112 5.14 -18.06 4.77
CA ILE A 112 6.15 -17.10 5.22
C ILE A 112 7.50 -17.48 4.63
N ASP A 113 7.91 -18.75 4.75
CA ASP A 113 9.18 -19.23 4.20
C ASP A 113 9.27 -18.98 2.70
N ASP A 114 8.23 -19.32 1.93
CA ASP A 114 8.19 -19.10 0.48
C ASP A 114 8.25 -17.60 0.15
N ILE A 115 7.48 -16.76 0.85
CA ILE A 115 7.50 -15.30 0.65
C ILE A 115 8.90 -14.74 0.90
N MET A 116 9.52 -15.10 2.02
CA MET A 116 10.82 -14.61 2.41
C MET A 116 11.92 -15.10 1.47
N THR A 117 11.91 -16.37 1.08
CA THR A 117 13.06 -16.98 0.39
C THR A 117 12.95 -16.98 -1.13
N LYS A 118 11.75 -17.20 -1.68
CA LYS A 118 11.52 -17.25 -3.14
C LYS A 118 11.39 -15.85 -3.74
N TYR A 119 10.68 -14.95 -3.04
CA TYR A 119 10.40 -13.60 -3.53
C TYR A 119 11.29 -12.56 -2.87
N GLY A 120 11.44 -12.64 -1.55
CA GLY A 120 12.08 -11.58 -0.77
C GLY A 120 11.14 -10.42 -0.49
N VAL A 121 11.49 -9.65 0.55
CA VAL A 121 10.64 -8.59 1.10
C VAL A 121 11.39 -7.26 1.09
N ALA A 122 10.77 -6.27 0.47
CA ALA A 122 11.16 -4.86 0.61
C ALA A 122 10.32 -4.26 1.75
N CYS A 123 10.90 -4.12 2.93
CA CYS A 123 10.22 -3.61 4.12
C CYS A 123 10.49 -2.12 4.30
N ILE A 124 9.46 -1.28 4.13
CA ILE A 124 9.55 0.14 4.44
C ILE A 124 9.36 0.36 5.94
N THR A 125 10.32 1.05 6.56
CA THR A 125 10.18 1.54 7.94
C THR A 125 10.00 3.06 7.94
N ARG A 126 9.18 3.55 8.86
CA ARG A 126 8.95 4.99 9.06
C ARG A 126 9.76 5.46 10.25
N LEU A 127 10.32 6.66 10.14
CA LEU A 127 10.59 7.47 11.32
C LEU A 127 9.26 7.94 11.90
N THR A 128 9.07 7.74 13.19
CA THR A 128 7.96 8.35 13.92
C THR A 128 8.51 9.41 14.85
N ALA A 129 7.71 10.46 15.09
CA ALA A 129 8.10 11.48 16.06
C ALA A 129 8.19 10.82 17.46
N PRO A 130 9.21 11.14 18.28
CA PRO A 130 9.40 10.56 19.62
C PRO A 130 8.14 10.65 20.51
N GLU A 131 7.36 11.71 20.31
CA GLU A 131 6.12 12.04 21.03
C GLU A 131 4.86 11.29 20.57
N SER A 132 4.93 10.52 19.48
CA SER A 132 3.80 9.71 18.97
C SER A 132 3.59 8.39 19.74
N GLY A 133 4.52 8.01 20.64
CA GLY A 133 4.43 6.78 21.44
C GLY A 133 4.54 5.47 20.65
N GLN A 134 4.56 5.52 19.32
CA GLN A 134 4.82 4.39 18.43
C GLN A 134 6.24 4.55 17.91
N GLY A 135 7.22 3.85 18.47
CA GLY A 135 8.59 3.91 17.98
C GLY A 135 8.69 3.44 16.52
N GLY A 136 9.28 4.26 15.66
CA GLY A 136 9.58 3.89 14.28
C GLY A 136 10.52 2.70 14.28
N ALA A 137 10.14 1.62 13.59
CA ALA A 137 10.92 0.40 13.60
C ALA A 137 12.29 0.67 12.96
N THR A 138 13.37 0.47 13.72
CA THR A 138 14.73 0.51 13.17
C THR A 138 15.02 -0.76 12.36
N VAL A 139 16.11 -0.77 11.59
CA VAL A 139 16.54 -1.96 10.85
C VAL A 139 16.75 -3.17 11.77
N PRO A 140 17.44 -3.04 12.93
CA PRO A 140 17.50 -4.10 13.93
C PRO A 140 16.12 -4.60 14.38
N ASP A 141 15.19 -3.70 14.70
CA ASP A 141 13.87 -4.07 15.23
C ASP A 141 13.05 -4.92 14.24
N VAL A 142 13.21 -4.67 12.93
CA VAL A 142 12.50 -5.46 11.91
C VAL A 142 13.09 -6.86 11.79
N LYS A 143 14.43 -6.99 11.88
CA LYS A 143 15.13 -8.26 11.65
C LYS A 143 15.32 -9.11 12.90
N GLU A 144 14.98 -8.57 14.07
CA GLU A 144 15.02 -9.30 15.33
C GLU A 144 14.10 -10.53 15.28
N GLY A 145 14.58 -11.67 15.77
CA GLY A 145 13.84 -12.93 15.76
C GLY A 145 13.71 -13.62 14.39
N MET A 146 14.15 -12.99 13.29
CA MET A 146 14.16 -13.66 11.98
C MET A 146 15.26 -14.74 11.89
N PRO A 147 15.00 -15.87 11.22
CA PRO A 147 16.03 -16.76 10.72
C PRO A 147 17.03 -16.02 9.82
N ASP A 148 18.29 -16.42 9.83
CA ASP A 148 19.34 -15.73 9.06
C ASP A 148 19.10 -15.78 7.55
N LEU A 149 18.44 -16.84 7.06
CA LEU A 149 18.01 -16.90 5.67
C LEU A 149 17.01 -15.79 5.35
N TRP A 150 16.00 -15.57 6.19
CA TRP A 150 15.02 -14.49 5.97
C TRP A 150 15.68 -13.11 6.04
N LYS A 151 16.64 -12.92 6.97
CA LYS A 151 17.39 -11.66 7.07
C LYS A 151 18.13 -11.33 5.78
N LYS A 152 18.64 -12.32 5.05
CA LYS A 152 19.34 -12.13 3.76
C LYS A 152 18.40 -11.69 2.65
N HIS A 153 17.15 -12.12 2.68
CA HIS A 153 16.14 -11.82 1.66
C HIS A 153 15.15 -10.71 2.06
N THR A 154 15.38 -10.07 3.21
CA THR A 154 14.58 -8.92 3.66
C THR A 154 15.43 -7.65 3.55
N GLU A 155 15.08 -6.80 2.60
CA GLU A 155 15.65 -5.46 2.48
C GLU A 155 14.83 -4.49 3.34
N VAL A 156 15.46 -3.87 4.35
CA VAL A 156 14.80 -2.85 5.18
C VAL A 156 15.18 -1.47 4.65
N ILE A 157 14.17 -0.70 4.26
CA ILE A 157 14.29 0.58 3.57
C ILE A 157 13.70 1.66 4.47
N GLN A 158 14.57 2.51 5.00
CA GLN A 158 14.14 3.57 5.91
C GLN A 158 13.64 4.78 5.13
N ASP A 159 12.41 5.20 5.45
CA ASP A 159 11.89 6.50 5.06
C ASP A 159 12.43 7.57 5.99
N TRP A 160 13.20 8.50 5.44
CA TRP A 160 13.82 9.61 6.17
C TRP A 160 12.85 10.77 6.40
N VAL A 161 11.68 10.75 5.77
CA VAL A 161 10.62 11.74 5.99
C VAL A 161 9.62 11.16 6.98
N VAL A 162 9.34 11.91 8.04
CA VAL A 162 8.30 11.55 9.02
C VAL A 162 6.95 11.67 8.32
N ASN A 163 6.39 10.52 7.93
CA ASN A 163 5.11 10.43 7.25
C ASN A 163 4.22 9.39 7.93
N ASP A 164 3.42 9.83 8.89
CA ASP A 164 2.46 8.98 9.62
C ASP A 164 1.03 9.05 9.05
N ILE A 165 0.92 9.05 7.72
CA ILE A 165 -0.38 8.92 7.05
C ILE A 165 -0.82 7.45 7.12
N SER A 166 -1.98 7.22 7.74
CA SER A 166 -2.65 5.91 7.79
C SER A 166 -4.07 6.00 7.26
N SER A 167 -4.56 4.96 6.59
CA SER A 167 -5.94 4.94 6.07
C SER A 167 -6.99 5.08 7.18
N THR A 168 -6.69 4.63 8.40
CA THR A 168 -7.56 4.83 9.57
C THR A 168 -7.67 6.31 9.92
N ASN A 169 -6.54 7.04 9.96
CA ASN A 169 -6.54 8.48 10.22
C ASN A 169 -7.25 9.26 9.10
N ILE A 170 -7.05 8.87 7.83
CA ILE A 170 -7.77 9.47 6.69
C ILE A 170 -9.28 9.29 6.84
N ARG A 171 -9.76 8.06 7.09
CA ARG A 171 -11.20 7.81 7.29
C ARG A 171 -11.75 8.59 8.49
N ASN A 172 -11.01 8.70 9.58
CA ASN A 172 -11.42 9.48 10.75
C ASN A 172 -11.48 10.99 10.46
N LYS A 173 -10.57 11.53 9.64
CA LYS A 173 -10.64 12.92 9.17
C LYS A 173 -11.86 13.16 8.30
N LEU A 174 -12.13 12.27 7.34
CA LEU A 174 -13.31 12.36 6.48
C LEU A 174 -14.61 12.32 7.28
N LYS A 175 -14.75 11.41 8.25
CA LYS A 175 -15.91 11.34 9.16
C LYS A 175 -16.15 12.62 9.95
N LYS A 176 -15.11 13.41 10.22
CA LYS A 176 -15.18 14.71 10.91
C LYS A 176 -15.37 15.89 9.96
N GLY A 177 -15.60 15.65 8.67
CA GLY A 177 -15.69 16.69 7.64
C GLY A 177 -14.36 17.44 7.41
N CYS A 178 -13.23 16.90 7.87
CA CYS A 178 -11.93 17.56 7.79
C CYS A 178 -11.24 17.33 6.45
N SER A 179 -10.38 18.28 6.08
CA SER A 179 -9.66 18.17 4.82
C SER A 179 -8.55 17.13 4.76
N VAL A 180 -8.48 16.43 3.63
CA VAL A 180 -7.44 15.45 3.25
C VAL A 180 -6.67 15.86 1.99
N LYS A 181 -6.90 17.08 1.45
CA LYS A 181 -6.11 17.61 0.33
C LYS A 181 -4.64 17.67 0.72
N TYR A 182 -3.76 17.39 -0.25
CA TYR A 182 -2.30 17.29 -0.07
C TYR A 182 -1.81 16.09 0.76
N ILE A 183 -2.72 15.25 1.23
CA ILE A 183 -2.43 14.01 1.97
C ILE A 183 -2.84 12.79 1.14
N VAL A 184 -3.96 12.91 0.41
CA VAL A 184 -4.49 11.92 -0.52
C VAL A 184 -4.46 12.51 -1.93
N PRO A 185 -4.15 11.72 -2.99
CA PRO A 185 -4.20 12.19 -4.37
C PRO A 185 -5.58 12.72 -4.75
N ASP A 186 -5.63 13.83 -5.50
CA ASP A 186 -6.88 14.49 -5.89
C ASP A 186 -7.84 13.52 -6.61
N GLY A 187 -7.31 12.66 -7.49
CA GLY A 187 -8.11 11.63 -8.16
C GLY A 187 -8.86 10.71 -7.20
N ALA A 188 -8.24 10.25 -6.11
CA ALA A 188 -8.94 9.46 -5.10
C ALA A 188 -9.94 10.30 -4.28
N ILE A 189 -9.61 11.57 -4.00
CA ILE A 189 -10.54 12.50 -3.33
C ILE A 189 -11.82 12.65 -4.16
N ASP A 190 -11.70 12.78 -5.48
CA ASP A 190 -12.84 12.91 -6.38
C ASP A 190 -13.74 11.66 -6.35
N ILE A 191 -13.14 10.46 -6.35
CA ILE A 191 -13.89 9.21 -6.21
C ILE A 191 -14.60 9.12 -4.86
N ILE A 192 -13.90 9.49 -3.76
CA ILE A 192 -14.48 9.52 -2.41
C ILE A 192 -15.71 10.43 -2.37
N ARG A 193 -15.62 11.62 -2.99
CA ARG A 193 -16.71 12.59 -3.05
C ARG A 193 -17.87 12.08 -3.88
N HIS A 194 -17.58 11.59 -5.09
CA HIS A 194 -18.60 11.14 -6.04
C HIS A 194 -19.49 10.05 -5.45
N HIS A 195 -18.90 9.09 -4.73
CA HIS A 195 -19.63 7.98 -4.10
C HIS A 195 -20.03 8.22 -2.64
N GLY A 196 -19.75 9.39 -2.07
CA GLY A 196 -20.04 9.71 -0.67
C GLY A 196 -19.37 8.77 0.34
N LEU A 197 -18.16 8.29 0.05
CA LEU A 197 -17.49 7.27 0.85
C LEU A 197 -17.03 7.84 2.21
N TYR A 198 -17.08 6.98 3.24
CA TYR A 198 -16.57 7.26 4.59
C TYR A 198 -17.30 8.35 5.39
N ASN A 199 -18.45 8.82 4.93
CA ASN A 199 -19.33 9.73 5.69
C ASN A 199 -19.97 9.00 6.88
N SER A 200 -20.22 9.71 7.99
CA SER A 200 -21.16 9.23 9.02
C SER A 200 -22.59 9.46 8.51
N ASN A 201 -23.47 8.47 8.68
CA ASN A 201 -24.87 8.54 8.26
C ASN A 201 -25.71 9.63 8.95
N ASP A 202 -25.13 10.46 9.79
CA ASP A 202 -25.79 11.61 10.41
C ASP A 202 -24.97 12.88 10.13
N SER A 203 -25.53 13.73 9.27
CA SER A 203 -25.40 15.19 9.31
C SER A 203 -24.02 15.77 9.66
N VAL A 204 -23.02 15.52 8.83
CA VAL A 204 -21.93 16.49 8.67
C VAL A 204 -22.03 17.00 7.25
N CYS A 205 -22.67 18.16 7.13
CA CYS A 205 -22.56 19.02 5.97
C CYS A 205 -21.08 19.00 5.57
N LEU A 206 -20.75 18.55 4.35
CA LEU A 206 -19.45 18.82 3.75
C LEU A 206 -19.28 20.33 3.91
N ALA A 207 -18.54 20.77 4.95
CA ALA A 207 -18.25 22.17 5.15
C ALA A 207 -17.70 22.61 3.81
N GLN A 208 -18.49 23.43 3.10
CA GLN A 208 -18.46 23.58 1.66
C GLN A 208 -17.01 23.68 1.23
N TRP A 209 -16.49 22.56 0.75
CA TRP A 209 -15.12 22.57 0.29
C TRP A 209 -15.13 23.52 -0.88
N PRO A 210 -14.23 24.52 -0.95
CA PRO A 210 -14.26 25.51 -2.01
C PRO A 210 -14.34 24.74 -3.33
N GLN A 211 -15.49 24.86 -3.99
CA GLN A 211 -15.58 24.50 -5.39
C GLN A 211 -14.63 25.45 -6.10
N GLU A 212 -13.87 24.95 -7.06
CA GLU A 212 -13.16 25.84 -7.97
C GLU A 212 -14.24 26.69 -8.65
N GLU A 213 -14.46 27.90 -8.12
CA GLU A 213 -15.21 28.91 -8.84
C GLU A 213 -14.44 29.11 -10.14
N GLU A 214 -15.10 28.83 -11.26
CA GLU A 214 -14.65 29.31 -12.56
C GLU A 214 -14.32 30.79 -12.39
N VAL A 215 -13.03 31.10 -12.41
CA VAL A 215 -12.56 32.47 -12.53
C VAL A 215 -13.08 32.93 -13.89
N LYS A 216 -14.28 33.51 -13.90
CA LYS A 216 -14.80 34.24 -15.04
C LYS A 216 -13.81 35.35 -15.28
N THR A 217 -12.95 35.17 -16.28
CA THR A 217 -12.15 36.24 -16.84
C THR A 217 -13.14 37.30 -17.31
N ALA A 218 -13.27 38.36 -16.53
CA ALA A 218 -13.94 39.57 -16.97
C ALA A 218 -13.12 40.15 -18.13
N ASN A 219 -13.81 40.39 -19.24
CA ASN A 219 -13.30 41.03 -20.45
C ASN A 219 -12.61 42.37 -20.17
#